data_AF-A0A061HNL3-F1
#
_entry.id   AF-A0A061HNL3-F1
#
_cell.length_a   1.000
_cell.length_b   1.000
_cell.length_c   1.000
_cell.angle_alpha   90.00
_cell.angle_beta   90.00
_cell.angle_gamma   90.00
#
_symmetry.space_group_name_H-M   'P 1'
#
loop_
_entity.id
_entity.type
_entity.pdbx_description
1 polymer ?
#
loop_
_entity_poly.entity_id
_entity_poly.type
_entity_poly.pdbx_seq_one_letter_code
_entity_poly.pdbx_strand_id
1 'polypeptide(L)'
;MIEFLTLDSVKNPLYDIELQATPVQVKSTPWNPPIDAGSALAISLSYDGTYLLTGHESGKVYRWDTGNRRFASECVDFSSPVTNLKIELPFPKKKNLKICVVSKPKLTEQNYTLNSQFIQPLTTSRFDQTVSSYGFPRDVLERAISQLSTTSQASVSTENQLKKENQELWKIINEQRAVQKATWDKYNSLRTGDT
;
A
#
# COMPACT_ATOMS: atom_id res chain seq x y z
N MET A 1 26.74 27.60 29.06
CA MET A 1 26.60 27.01 27.71
C MET A 1 25.79 25.75 27.91
N ILE A 2 24.51 25.73 27.51
CA ILE A 2 23.65 24.57 27.73
C ILE A 2 23.46 23.91 26.38
N GLU A 3 24.09 22.75 26.21
CA GLU A 3 24.05 21.96 24.99
C GLU A 3 23.11 20.77 25.27
N PHE A 4 21.95 20.77 24.61
CA PHE A 4 20.88 19.78 24.84
C PHE A 4 20.92 18.59 23.87
N LEU A 5 21.95 18.50 23.04
CA LEU A 5 22.11 17.47 22.03
C LEU A 5 23.29 16.59 22.43
N THR A 6 23.00 15.37 22.88
CA THR A 6 24.03 14.35 23.06
C THR A 6 24.41 13.82 21.67
N LEU A 7 25.66 14.07 21.26
CA LEU A 7 26.20 13.67 19.95
C LEU A 7 26.21 12.14 19.72
N ASP A 8 25.99 11.35 20.77
CA ASP A 8 26.11 9.88 20.76
C ASP A 8 24.76 9.12 20.83
N SER A 9 23.61 9.78 20.59
CA SER A 9 22.33 9.05 20.62
C SER A 9 22.15 8.17 19.38
N VAL A 10 21.98 6.85 19.62
CA VAL A 10 21.67 5.83 18.58
C VAL A 10 20.28 6.05 17.97
N LYS A 11 19.42 6.85 18.62
CA LYS A 11 18.08 7.17 18.15
C LYS A 11 18.08 8.56 17.49
N ASN A 12 17.40 8.67 16.36
CA ASN A 12 17.20 9.98 15.72
C ASN A 12 16.46 10.92 16.70
N PRO A 13 16.98 12.13 16.95
CA PRO A 13 16.44 13.07 17.95
C PRO A 13 14.95 13.39 17.79
N LEU A 14 14.40 13.30 16.58
CA LEU A 14 12.97 13.53 16.32
C LEU A 14 12.06 12.47 16.95
N TYR A 15 12.56 11.26 17.16
CA TYR A 15 11.81 10.13 17.73
C TYR A 15 12.13 9.87 19.19
N ASP A 16 13.04 10.66 19.77
CA ASP A 16 13.38 10.56 21.18
C ASP A 16 12.41 11.43 22.01
N ILE A 17 11.56 10.77 22.79
CA ILE A 17 10.52 11.43 23.61
C ILE A 17 11.16 12.39 24.61
N GLU A 18 12.36 12.08 25.10
CA GLU A 18 13.07 12.94 26.06
C GLU A 18 13.56 14.25 25.43
N LEU A 19 13.79 14.25 24.11
CA LEU A 19 14.28 15.41 23.36
C LEU A 19 13.16 16.21 22.69
N GLN A 20 11.93 15.70 22.62
CA GLN A 20 10.80 16.38 21.96
C GLN A 20 10.45 17.75 22.58
N ALA A 21 10.67 17.93 23.88
CA ALA A 21 10.40 19.19 24.58
C ALA A 21 11.57 20.18 24.53
N THR A 22 12.66 19.84 23.85
CA THR A 22 13.86 20.67 23.82
C THR A 22 13.61 21.93 22.98
N PRO A 23 13.77 23.15 23.53
CA PRO A 23 13.63 24.37 22.74
C PRO A 23 14.76 24.46 21.71
N VAL A 24 14.41 24.41 20.43
CA VAL A 24 15.37 24.55 19.33
C VAL A 24 15.43 26.02 18.90
N GLN A 25 16.60 26.65 19.03
CA GLN A 25 16.83 27.95 18.42
C GLN A 25 17.08 27.79 16.92
N VAL A 26 16.20 28.37 16.11
CA VAL A 26 16.38 28.43 14.66
C VAL A 26 17.46 29.45 14.33
N LYS A 27 18.67 28.97 14.00
CA LYS A 27 19.82 29.82 13.64
C LYS A 27 19.83 30.27 12.17
N SER A 28 18.90 29.78 11.35
CA SER A 28 18.85 30.10 9.93
C SER A 28 18.29 31.49 9.68
N THR A 29 18.80 32.15 8.64
CA THR A 29 18.26 33.42 8.16
C THR A 29 16.77 33.29 7.79
N PRO A 30 15.90 34.20 8.26
CA PRO A 30 14.49 34.18 7.90
C PRO A 30 14.29 34.48 6.41
N TRP A 31 13.18 34.02 5.85
CA TRP A 31 12.81 34.31 4.47
C TRP A 31 12.05 35.63 4.48
N ASN A 32 12.56 36.63 3.75
CA ASN A 32 12.00 37.97 3.77
C ASN A 32 10.90 38.11 2.70
N PRO A 33 9.66 38.44 3.09
CA PRO A 33 8.59 38.71 2.13
C PRO A 33 8.74 40.09 1.48
N PRO A 34 8.08 40.32 0.33
CA PRO A 34 7.85 41.65 -0.20
C PRO A 34 7.17 42.56 0.83
N ILE A 35 7.45 43.86 0.78
CA ILE A 35 7.06 44.85 1.83
C ILE A 35 5.54 44.90 2.06
N ASP A 36 4.73 44.67 1.03
CA ASP A 36 3.27 44.82 1.09
C ASP A 36 2.52 43.52 1.41
N ALA A 37 3.22 42.52 1.93
CA ALA A 37 2.67 41.20 2.22
C ALA A 37 1.60 41.20 3.33
N GLY A 38 1.85 41.86 4.44
CA GLY A 38 1.11 41.62 5.69
C GLY A 38 1.37 40.22 6.28
N SER A 39 0.69 39.90 7.38
CA SER A 39 0.89 38.64 8.11
C SER A 39 0.56 37.42 7.24
N ALA A 40 1.36 36.35 7.35
CA ALA A 40 1.08 35.08 6.69
C ALA A 40 0.02 34.30 7.48
N LEU A 41 -1.13 34.05 6.86
CA LEU A 41 -2.27 33.36 7.48
C LEU A 41 -2.37 31.89 7.05
N ALA A 42 -1.82 31.55 5.88
CA ALA A 42 -1.83 30.20 5.34
C ALA A 42 -0.47 29.83 4.75
N ILE A 43 -0.14 28.54 4.80
CA ILE A 43 1.10 27.98 4.24
C ILE A 43 0.82 26.62 3.63
N SER A 44 1.42 26.31 2.47
CA SER A 44 1.29 25.01 1.82
C SER A 44 2.58 24.66 1.08
N LEU A 45 3.06 23.43 1.24
CA LEU A 45 4.28 22.93 0.61
C LEU A 45 3.92 22.07 -0.60
N SER A 46 4.63 22.24 -1.71
CA SER A 46 4.47 21.40 -2.89
C SER A 46 4.82 19.94 -2.61
N TYR A 47 4.19 19.02 -3.34
CA TYR A 47 4.41 17.58 -3.14
C TYR A 47 5.85 17.13 -3.42
N ASP A 48 6.52 17.82 -4.35
CA ASP A 48 7.93 17.62 -4.68
C ASP A 48 8.88 18.43 -3.76
N GLY A 49 8.32 19.24 -2.85
CA GLY A 49 9.07 20.06 -1.90
C GLY A 49 9.88 21.18 -2.53
N THR A 50 9.70 21.50 -3.81
CA THR A 50 10.50 22.51 -4.54
C THR A 50 10.00 23.94 -4.36
N TYR A 51 8.73 24.12 -3.98
CA TYR A 51 8.18 25.44 -3.68
C TYR A 51 7.22 25.44 -2.50
N LEU A 52 7.21 26.56 -1.80
CA LEU A 52 6.29 26.86 -0.72
C LEU A 52 5.32 27.94 -1.20
N LEU A 53 4.05 27.83 -0.83
CA LEU A 53 3.05 28.86 -1.03
C LEU A 53 2.68 29.47 0.33
N THR A 54 2.59 30.79 0.39
CA THR A 54 2.08 31.51 1.57
C THR A 54 0.92 32.42 1.16
N GLY A 55 -0.14 32.41 1.95
CA GLY A 55 -1.31 33.26 1.80
C GLY A 55 -1.30 34.31 2.90
N HIS A 56 -1.51 35.56 2.53
CA HIS A 56 -1.35 36.69 3.44
C HIS A 56 -2.65 37.43 3.72
N GLU A 57 -2.62 38.25 4.78
CA GLU A 57 -3.70 39.16 5.16
C GLU A 57 -4.03 40.19 4.07
N SER A 58 -3.03 40.62 3.29
CA SER A 58 -3.23 41.48 2.12
C SER A 58 -4.09 40.86 1.02
N GLY A 59 -4.30 39.54 1.04
CA GLY A 59 -4.93 38.79 -0.04
C GLY A 59 -3.95 38.26 -1.09
N LYS A 60 -2.66 38.58 -0.97
CA LYS A 60 -1.62 38.09 -1.87
C LYS A 60 -1.22 36.65 -1.56
N VAL A 61 -0.94 35.89 -2.61
CA VAL A 61 -0.35 34.55 -2.53
C VAL A 61 1.05 34.57 -3.13
N TYR A 62 2.05 34.26 -2.32
CA TYR A 62 3.44 34.20 -2.76
C TYR A 62 3.93 32.78 -2.91
N ARG A 63 4.77 32.61 -3.93
CA ARG A 63 5.56 31.40 -4.15
C ARG A 63 7.01 31.66 -3.77
N TRP A 64 7.56 30.70 -3.07
CA TRP A 64 8.93 30.71 -2.60
C TRP A 64 9.66 29.49 -3.14
N ASP A 65 10.93 29.67 -3.45
CA ASP A 65 11.83 28.59 -3.81
C ASP A 65 12.43 28.02 -2.51
N THR A 66 12.15 26.75 -2.23
CA THR A 66 12.59 26.09 -0.99
C THR A 66 14.08 25.77 -0.99
N GLY A 67 14.63 25.40 -2.16
CA GLY A 67 16.04 25.10 -2.31
C GLY A 67 16.89 26.35 -2.12
N ASN A 68 16.44 27.48 -2.67
CA ASN A 68 17.14 28.75 -2.59
C ASN A 68 16.71 29.64 -1.42
N ARG A 69 15.68 29.24 -0.65
CA ARG A 69 15.18 29.97 0.52
C ARG A 69 14.84 31.43 0.24
N ARG A 70 14.26 31.70 -0.93
CA ARG A 70 13.99 33.06 -1.40
C ARG A 70 12.60 33.18 -1.99
N PHE A 71 12.09 34.40 -1.98
CA PHE A 71 10.91 34.79 -2.74
C PHE A 71 11.14 34.49 -4.22
N ALA A 72 10.18 33.81 -4.85
CA ALA A 72 10.23 33.48 -6.27
C ALA A 72 9.30 34.39 -7.07
N SER A 73 8.01 34.43 -6.72
CA SER A 73 7.02 35.21 -7.47
C SER A 73 5.71 35.38 -6.69
N GLU A 74 4.93 36.40 -7.06
CA GLU A 74 3.52 36.51 -6.70
C GLU A 74 2.67 35.67 -7.65
N CYS A 75 1.80 34.81 -7.10
CA CYS A 75 0.95 33.91 -7.87
C CYS A 75 -0.41 34.53 -8.17
N VAL A 76 -1.05 35.10 -7.15
CA VAL A 76 -2.41 35.62 -7.21
C VAL A 76 -2.56 36.76 -6.22
N ASP A 77 -3.40 37.73 -6.59
CA ASP A 77 -3.83 38.83 -5.73
C ASP A 77 -5.36 38.78 -5.55
N PHE A 78 -5.81 38.62 -4.31
CA PHE A 78 -7.23 38.61 -3.96
C PHE A 78 -7.60 39.89 -3.21
N SER A 79 -8.84 40.35 -3.34
CA SER A 79 -9.35 41.50 -2.60
C SER A 79 -9.61 41.22 -1.10
N SER A 80 -9.33 40.01 -0.65
CA SER A 80 -9.68 39.52 0.69
C SER A 80 -8.55 38.64 1.25
N PRO A 81 -8.38 38.58 2.58
CA PRO A 81 -7.34 37.77 3.23
C PRO A 81 -7.37 36.29 2.84
N VAL A 82 -6.20 35.71 2.56
CA VAL A 82 -6.08 34.29 2.22
C VAL A 82 -5.81 33.46 3.47
N THR A 83 -6.85 32.83 4.00
CA THR A 83 -6.79 32.06 5.25
C THR A 83 -6.49 30.58 5.06
N ASN A 84 -6.64 30.06 3.84
CA ASN A 84 -6.45 28.63 3.55
C ASN A 84 -5.79 28.45 2.19
N LEU A 85 -4.83 27.54 2.13
CA LEU A 85 -4.18 27.12 0.90
C LEU A 85 -4.07 25.60 0.87
N LYS A 86 -4.46 25.00 -0.26
CA LYS A 86 -4.38 23.56 -0.45
C LYS A 86 -3.85 23.26 -1.85
N ILE A 87 -2.70 22.59 -1.90
CA ILE A 87 -2.19 22.03 -3.14
C ILE A 87 -2.93 20.71 -3.39
N GLU A 88 -3.52 20.59 -4.58
CA GLU A 88 -4.19 19.35 -4.97
C GLU A 88 -3.18 18.25 -5.25
N LEU A 89 -3.61 17.01 -5.01
CA LEU A 89 -2.79 15.83 -5.26
C LEU A 89 -2.43 15.76 -6.75
N PRO A 90 -1.15 15.58 -7.11
CA PRO A 90 -0.73 15.48 -8.51
C PRO A 90 -1.24 14.18 -9.16
N PHE A 91 -1.60 13.19 -8.34
CA PHE A 91 -2.16 11.94 -8.80
C PHE A 91 -3.67 12.06 -9.01
N PRO A 92 -4.21 11.58 -10.14
CA PRO A 92 -5.63 11.61 -10.39
C PRO A 92 -6.35 10.81 -9.30
N LYS A 93 -7.21 11.48 -8.53
CA LYS A 93 -8.14 10.81 -7.63
C LYS A 93 -9.05 9.92 -8.48
N LYS A 94 -8.98 8.60 -8.31
CA LYS A 94 -9.91 7.67 -8.95
C LYS A 94 -11.32 8.06 -8.51
N LYS A 95 -12.11 8.61 -9.44
CA LYS A 95 -13.51 8.94 -9.18
C LYS A 95 -14.31 7.66 -9.29
N ASN A 96 -14.63 7.04 -8.15
CA ASN A 96 -15.45 5.83 -8.13
C ASN A 96 -16.94 6.13 -8.41
N LEU A 97 -17.32 7.40 -8.48
CA LEU A 97 -18.68 7.88 -8.69
C LEU A 97 -18.72 8.88 -9.85
N LYS A 98 -19.64 8.65 -10.79
CA LYS A 98 -20.03 9.57 -11.85
C LYS A 98 -21.38 10.16 -11.49
N ILE A 99 -21.48 11.48 -11.37
CA ILE A 99 -22.78 12.15 -11.32
C ILE A 99 -23.33 12.17 -12.74
N CYS A 100 -24.50 11.58 -12.96
CA CYS A 100 -25.09 11.46 -14.30
C CYS A 100 -25.98 12.65 -14.63
N VAL A 101 -26.88 13.02 -13.73
CA VAL A 101 -27.83 14.13 -13.92
C VAL A 101 -28.17 14.75 -12.57
N VAL A 102 -28.16 16.08 -12.52
CA VAL A 102 -28.70 16.86 -11.40
C VAL A 102 -29.89 17.65 -11.92
N SER A 103 -31.10 17.29 -11.48
CA SER A 103 -32.32 18.04 -11.82
C SER A 103 -32.63 19.01 -10.70
N LYS A 104 -32.67 20.31 -11.01
CA LYS A 104 -33.12 21.34 -10.07
C LYS A 104 -34.65 21.27 -9.93
N PRO A 105 -35.19 21.43 -8.71
CA PRO A 105 -36.63 21.45 -8.50
C PRO A 105 -37.28 22.69 -9.14
N LYS A 106 -38.56 22.55 -9.47
CA LYS A 106 -39.42 23.66 -9.85
C LYS A 106 -39.91 24.37 -8.59
N LEU A 107 -40.24 25.66 -8.70
CA LEU A 107 -40.57 26.54 -7.56
C LEU A 107 -41.65 26.01 -6.59
N THR A 108 -42.47 25.06 -7.02
CA THR A 108 -43.57 24.43 -6.26
C THR A 108 -43.17 23.14 -5.52
N GLU A 109 -42.02 22.54 -5.86
CA GLU A 109 -41.54 21.28 -5.27
C GLU A 109 -40.18 21.52 -4.59
N GLN A 110 -39.94 20.95 -3.40
CA GLN A 110 -38.69 21.19 -2.64
C GLN A 110 -37.65 20.08 -2.83
N ASN A 111 -37.92 19.07 -3.65
CA ASN A 111 -37.08 17.87 -3.71
C ASN A 111 -36.02 17.97 -4.82
N TYR A 112 -34.75 17.86 -4.43
CA TYR A 112 -33.63 17.75 -5.35
C TYR A 112 -33.36 16.27 -5.63
N THR A 113 -33.39 15.89 -6.91
CA THR A 113 -33.05 14.52 -7.32
C THR A 113 -31.64 14.49 -7.91
N LEU A 114 -30.76 13.68 -7.31
CA LEU A 114 -29.42 13.41 -7.78
C LEU A 114 -29.35 11.98 -8.32
N ASN A 115 -29.05 11.83 -9.61
CA ASN A 115 -28.78 10.54 -10.23
C ASN A 115 -27.27 10.33 -10.36
N SER A 116 -26.73 9.31 -9.69
CA SER A 116 -25.31 8.95 -9.76
C SER A 116 -25.10 7.48 -10.10
N GLN A 117 -23.99 7.20 -10.79
CA GLN A 117 -23.56 5.86 -11.18
C GLN A 117 -22.18 5.59 -10.57
N PHE A 118 -22.02 4.42 -9.95
CA PHE A 118 -20.71 3.96 -9.51
C PHE A 118 -19.94 3.40 -10.71
N ILE A 119 -18.72 3.91 -10.96
CA ILE A 119 -17.86 3.49 -12.07
C ILE A 119 -17.05 2.23 -11.67
N GLN A 120 -16.75 2.08 -10.39
CA GLN A 120 -16.04 0.93 -9.83
C GLN A 120 -16.85 0.29 -8.70
N PRO A 121 -16.61 -1.01 -8.42
CA PRO A 121 -17.17 -1.67 -7.25
C PRO A 121 -16.84 -0.88 -5.98
N LEU A 122 -17.84 -0.70 -5.10
CA LEU A 122 -17.67 -0.05 -3.80
C LEU A 122 -16.76 -0.87 -2.88
N THR A 123 -16.56 -2.15 -3.22
CA THR A 123 -15.62 -3.05 -2.56
C THR A 123 -14.21 -2.79 -3.09
N THR A 124 -13.37 -2.20 -2.24
CA THR A 124 -11.92 -2.14 -2.46
C THR A 124 -11.45 -3.56 -2.77
N SER A 125 -10.75 -3.75 -3.90
CA SER A 125 -10.13 -5.04 -4.19
C SER A 125 -9.30 -5.47 -2.98
N ARG A 126 -9.34 -6.75 -2.60
CA ARG A 126 -8.55 -7.28 -1.46
C ARG A 126 -7.09 -6.84 -1.55
N PHE A 127 -6.56 -6.78 -2.76
CA PHE A 127 -5.23 -6.26 -3.04
C PHE A 127 -5.08 -4.79 -2.66
N ASP A 128 -5.96 -3.91 -3.16
CA ASP A 128 -5.94 -2.47 -2.85
C ASP A 128 -6.07 -2.20 -1.34
N GLN A 129 -6.88 -3.01 -0.64
CA GLN A 129 -7.02 -2.94 0.81
C GLN A 129 -5.72 -3.34 1.52
N THR A 130 -5.03 -4.37 1.01
CA THR A 130 -3.75 -4.86 1.57
C THR A 130 -2.61 -3.88 1.33
N VAL A 131 -2.56 -3.23 0.17
CA VAL A 131 -1.52 -2.25 -0.18
C VAL A 131 -1.71 -0.93 0.57
N SER A 132 -2.96 -0.56 0.86
CA SER A 132 -3.26 0.71 1.54
C SER A 132 -3.19 0.61 3.07
N SER A 133 -3.19 -0.61 3.64
CA SER A 133 -3.09 -0.80 5.08
C SER A 133 -1.65 -0.66 5.57
N TYR A 134 -1.47 -0.10 6.76
CA TYR A 134 -0.17 -0.12 7.43
C TYR A 134 0.15 -1.54 7.88
N GLY A 135 1.17 -2.16 7.26
CA GLY A 135 1.57 -3.54 7.53
C GLY A 135 0.62 -4.59 6.90
N PHE A 136 0.71 -5.84 7.37
CA PHE A 136 -0.15 -6.93 6.90
C PHE A 136 -1.48 -6.94 7.65
N PRO A 137 -2.63 -6.77 6.95
CA PRO A 137 -3.92 -6.80 7.60
C PRO A 137 -4.21 -8.20 8.15
N ARG A 138 -4.79 -8.24 9.36
CA ARG A 138 -5.06 -9.47 10.12
C ARG A 138 -5.85 -10.49 9.31
N ASP A 139 -6.85 -10.05 8.54
CA ASP A 139 -7.70 -10.92 7.73
C ASP A 139 -6.93 -11.63 6.61
N VAL A 140 -5.83 -11.04 6.12
CA VAL A 140 -4.96 -11.67 5.11
C VAL A 140 -4.04 -12.68 5.77
N LEU A 141 -3.50 -12.34 6.94
CA LEU A 141 -2.66 -13.26 7.73
C LEU A 141 -3.45 -14.49 8.20
N GLU A 142 -4.64 -14.32 8.77
CA GLU A 142 -5.47 -15.43 9.25
C GLU A 142 -5.88 -16.36 8.10
N ARG A 143 -6.18 -15.81 6.92
CA ARG A 143 -6.44 -16.61 5.72
C ARG A 143 -5.19 -17.35 5.25
N ALA A 144 -4.04 -16.70 5.19
CA ALA A 144 -2.79 -17.34 4.79
C ALA A 144 -2.42 -18.49 5.73
N ILE A 145 -2.58 -18.28 7.05
CA ILE A 145 -2.38 -19.32 8.08
C ILE A 145 -3.37 -20.48 7.87
N SER A 146 -4.64 -20.18 7.61
CA SER A 146 -5.68 -21.19 7.34
C SER A 146 -5.42 -21.98 6.06
N GLN A 147 -4.92 -21.31 5.01
CA GLN A 147 -4.55 -21.99 3.76
C GLN A 147 -3.34 -22.89 3.95
N LEU A 148 -2.31 -22.42 4.67
CA LEU A 148 -1.11 -23.20 4.96
C LEU A 148 -1.43 -24.45 5.80
N SER A 149 -2.29 -24.32 6.81
CA SER A 149 -2.71 -25.45 7.63
C SER A 149 -3.57 -26.45 6.84
N THR A 150 -4.43 -25.97 5.95
CA THR A 150 -5.25 -26.82 5.06
C THR A 150 -4.38 -27.59 4.06
N THR A 151 -3.41 -26.93 3.42
CA THR A 151 -2.45 -27.59 2.52
C THR A 151 -1.68 -28.71 3.24
N SER A 152 -1.33 -28.51 4.52
CA SER A 152 -0.63 -29.52 5.32
C SER A 152 -1.48 -30.77 5.59
N GLN A 153 -2.81 -30.64 5.70
CA GLN A 153 -3.70 -31.80 5.90
C GLN A 153 -4.04 -32.50 4.59
N ALA A 154 -4.23 -31.75 3.50
CA ALA A 154 -4.47 -32.30 2.17
C ALA A 154 -3.23 -33.01 1.59
N SER A 155 -2.02 -32.52 1.89
CA SER A 155 -0.78 -33.18 1.47
C SER A 155 -0.57 -34.52 2.18
N VAL A 156 -0.92 -34.62 3.47
CA VAL A 156 -0.72 -35.87 4.23
C VAL A 156 -1.70 -36.97 3.79
N SER A 157 -2.97 -36.63 3.51
CA SER A 157 -3.94 -37.63 3.03
C SER A 157 -3.59 -38.13 1.62
N THR A 158 -3.25 -37.21 0.71
CA THR A 158 -2.82 -37.57 -0.65
C THR A 158 -1.49 -38.33 -0.67
N GLU A 159 -0.53 -37.95 0.18
CA GLU A 159 0.76 -38.65 0.29
C GLU A 159 0.61 -40.06 0.87
N ASN A 160 -0.27 -40.25 1.85
CA ASN A 160 -0.57 -41.58 2.40
C ASN A 160 -1.26 -42.49 1.37
N GLN A 161 -2.16 -41.93 0.56
CA GLN A 161 -2.81 -42.65 -0.53
C GLN A 161 -1.80 -43.08 -1.60
N LEU A 162 -0.93 -42.16 -2.03
CA LEU A 162 0.16 -42.45 -2.98
C LEU A 162 1.16 -43.48 -2.44
N LYS A 163 1.47 -43.47 -1.14
CA LYS A 163 2.33 -44.49 -0.51
C LYS A 163 1.69 -45.88 -0.58
N LYS A 164 0.38 -45.98 -0.34
CA LYS A 164 -0.34 -47.24 -0.41
C LYS A 164 -0.39 -47.81 -1.83
N GLU A 165 -0.70 -46.97 -2.82
CA GLU A 165 -0.70 -47.35 -4.24
C GLU A 165 0.69 -47.83 -4.69
N ASN A 166 1.76 -47.12 -4.31
CA ASN A 166 3.12 -47.55 -4.62
C ASN A 166 3.49 -48.90 -4.00
N GLN A 167 3.03 -49.19 -2.76
CA GLN A 167 3.25 -50.50 -2.14
C GLN A 167 2.51 -51.63 -2.86
N GLU A 168 1.28 -51.38 -3.31
CA GLU A 168 0.50 -52.36 -4.08
C GLU A 168 1.17 -52.65 -5.44
N LEU A 169 1.66 -51.61 -6.13
CA LEU A 169 2.40 -51.77 -7.39
C LEU A 169 3.68 -52.61 -7.20
N TRP A 170 4.43 -52.38 -6.12
CA TRP A 170 5.60 -53.18 -5.79
C TRP A 170 5.27 -54.66 -5.56
N LYS A 171 4.12 -54.93 -4.93
CA LYS A 171 3.65 -56.30 -4.71
C LYS A 171 3.36 -57.00 -6.04
N ILE A 172 2.65 -56.33 -6.94
CA ILE A 172 2.33 -56.83 -8.29
C ILE A 172 3.62 -57.13 -9.07
N ILE A 173 4.60 -56.22 -9.05
CA ILE A 173 5.89 -56.41 -9.73
C ILE A 173 6.60 -57.65 -9.19
N ASN A 174 6.61 -57.86 -7.87
CA ASN A 174 7.25 -59.03 -7.27
C ASN A 174 6.53 -60.33 -7.62
N GLU A 175 5.20 -60.34 -7.64
CA GLU A 175 4.41 -61.48 -8.08
C GLU A 175 4.70 -61.83 -9.55
N GLN A 176 4.75 -60.82 -10.44
CA GLN A 176 5.10 -61.02 -11.84
C GLN A 176 6.51 -61.59 -12.02
N ARG A 177 7.50 -61.10 -11.25
CA ARG A 177 8.87 -61.65 -11.26
C ARG A 177 8.92 -63.11 -10.82
N ALA A 178 8.13 -63.48 -9.81
CA ALA A 178 8.04 -64.87 -9.35
C ALA A 178 7.42 -65.78 -10.42
N VAL A 179 6.34 -65.34 -11.09
CA VAL A 179 5.71 -66.07 -12.20
C VAL A 179 6.69 -66.23 -13.36
N GLN A 180 7.37 -65.16 -13.78
CA GLN A 180 8.37 -65.22 -14.85
C GLN A 180 9.48 -66.20 -14.53
N LYS A 181 10.01 -66.18 -13.31
CA LYS A 181 11.04 -67.12 -12.85
C LYS A 181 10.54 -68.57 -12.92
N ALA A 182 9.35 -68.86 -12.40
CA ALA A 182 8.77 -70.20 -12.44
C ALA A 182 8.52 -70.69 -13.89
N THR A 183 8.13 -69.78 -14.78
CA THR A 183 7.89 -70.09 -16.20
C THR A 183 9.21 -70.35 -16.92
N TRP A 184 10.24 -69.57 -16.61
CA TRP A 184 11.60 -69.75 -17.11
C TRP A 184 12.22 -71.07 -16.66
N ASP A 185 12.06 -71.42 -15.38
CA ASP A 185 12.53 -72.69 -14.83
C ASP A 185 11.84 -73.89 -15.49
N LYS A 186 10.54 -73.79 -15.77
CA LYS A 186 9.77 -74.81 -16.51
C LYS A 186 10.21 -74.94 -17.97
N TYR A 187 10.53 -73.83 -18.64
CA TYR A 187 11.06 -73.87 -20.01
C TYR A 187 12.44 -74.51 -20.06
N ASN A 188 13.31 -74.19 -19.08
CA ASN A 188 14.63 -74.78 -18.98
C ASN A 188 14.59 -76.30 -18.72
N SER A 189 13.68 -76.78 -17.85
CA SER A 189 13.57 -78.21 -17.57
C SER A 189 13.09 -79.02 -18.77
N LEU A 190 12.16 -78.49 -19.57
CA LEU A 190 11.71 -79.09 -20.83
C LEU A 190 12.84 -79.14 -21.87
N ARG A 191 13.66 -78.08 -21.97
CA ARG A 191 14.81 -78.05 -22.88
C ARG A 191 15.89 -79.09 -22.51
N THR A 192 16.04 -79.42 -21.23
CA THR A 192 17.02 -80.42 -20.77
C THR A 192 16.50 -81.86 -20.77
N GLY A 193 15.22 -82.08 -21.10
CA GLY A 193 14.57 -83.41 -21.08
C GLY A 193 14.58 -84.17 -22.42
N ASP A 194 15.10 -83.60 -23.50
CA ASP A 194 15.09 -84.17 -24.87
C ASP A 194 16.47 -84.70 -25.33
N THR A 195 17.26 -85.34 -24.45
CA THR A 195 18.45 -86.11 -24.84
C THR A 195 18.43 -87.52 -24.26
#